data_AF-A0A9E0VFP4-F1
#
_entry.id   AF-A0A9E0VFP4-F1
#
_cell.length_a   1.000
_cell.length_b   1.000
_cell.length_c   1.000
_cell.angle_alpha   90.00
_cell.angle_beta   90.00
_cell.angle_gamma   90.00
#
_symmetry.space_group_name_H-M   'P 1'
#
loop_
_entity.id
_entity.type
_entity.pdbx_description
1 polymer ?
#
loop_
_entity_poly.entity_id
_entity_poly.type
_entity_poly.pdbx_seq_one_letter_code
_entity_poly.pdbx_strand_id
1 'polypeptide(L)' 'LRQRFFGGNAAICPTRPVAAVENPEGQLSVYDLETGRKTDELQFSSAVAYAVFGRDGKKLFVLTADQTYYLFNVDGLALK' A
#
# COMPACT_ATOMS: atom_id res chain seq x y z
N LEU A 1 -1.20 0.92 -20.16
CA LEU A 1 -2.15 1.80 -19.43
C LEU A 1 -1.34 2.90 -18.75
N ARG A 2 -1.77 4.17 -18.81
CA ARG A 2 -1.14 5.28 -18.05
C ARG A 2 -2.17 5.83 -17.08
N GLN A 3 -1.89 5.73 -15.79
CA GLN A 3 -2.72 6.25 -14.71
C GLN A 3 -1.92 7.21 -13.84
N ARG A 4 -2.61 8.13 -13.17
CA ARG A 4 -2.02 9.01 -12.17
C ARG A 4 -2.53 8.57 -10.79
N PHE A 5 -1.61 8.24 -9.89
CA PHE A 5 -1.91 8.01 -8.49
C PHE A 5 -1.52 9.24 -7.66
N PHE A 6 -2.16 9.41 -6.51
CA PHE A 6 -1.88 10.48 -5.58
C PHE A 6 -1.00 9.94 -4.45
N GLY A 7 0.05 10.68 -4.10
CA GLY A 7 0.98 10.33 -3.03
C GLY A 7 2.46 10.52 -3.40
N GLY A 8 3.34 10.15 -2.47
CA GLY A 8 4.79 10.35 -2.56
C GLY A 8 5.55 9.07 -2.86
N ASN A 9 5.75 8.22 -1.85
CA ASN A 9 6.45 6.94 -1.99
C ASN A 9 5.49 5.84 -2.42
N ALA A 10 5.95 4.97 -3.32
CA ALA A 10 5.17 3.82 -3.77
C ALA A 10 5.93 2.52 -3.52
N ALA A 11 5.22 1.51 -3.02
CA ALA A 11 5.66 0.13 -2.99
C ALA A 11 4.85 -0.66 -4.03
N ILE A 12 5.51 -1.48 -4.84
CA ILE A 12 4.87 -2.32 -5.85
C ILE A 12 5.02 -3.78 -5.44
N CYS A 13 3.92 -4.53 -5.49
CA CYS A 13 3.95 -5.95 -5.21
C CYS A 13 4.69 -6.69 -6.35
N PRO A 14 5.69 -7.53 -6.04
CA PRO A 14 6.52 -8.16 -7.07
C PRO A 14 5.82 -9.26 -7.86
N THR A 15 4.73 -9.82 -7.34
CA THR A 15 4.05 -11.00 -7.92
C THR A 15 2.61 -10.72 -8.34
N ARG A 16 2.06 -9.54 -8.03
CA ARG A 16 0.65 -9.19 -8.25
C ARG A 16 0.52 -7.74 -8.72
N PRO A 17 -0.53 -7.41 -9.50
CA PRO A 17 -0.74 -6.07 -10.02
C PRO A 17 -1.31 -5.12 -8.95
N VAL A 18 -0.59 -4.94 -7.85
CA VAL A 18 -1.00 -4.12 -6.72
C VAL A 18 0.12 -3.17 -6.33
N ALA A 19 -0.22 -1.92 -6.06
CA ALA A 19 0.69 -0.95 -5.46
C ALA A 19 0.08 -0.34 -4.20
N ALA A 20 0.95 0.01 -3.25
CA ALA A 20 0.61 0.85 -2.12
C ALA A 20 1.32 2.20 -2.30
N VAL A 21 0.62 3.30 -2.11
CA VAL A 21 1.15 4.65 -2.28
C VAL A 21 0.89 5.46 -1.02
N GLU A 22 1.96 5.96 -0.42
CA GLU A 22 1.93 6.76 0.79
C GLU A 22 1.34 8.14 0.52
N ASN A 23 0.37 8.50 1.34
CA ASN A 23 -0.28 9.80 1.35
C ASN A 23 0.02 10.55 2.64
N PRO A 24 -0.14 11.89 2.61
CA PRO A 24 -0.03 12.70 3.82
C PRO A 24 -0.94 12.19 4.95
N GLU A 25 -0.58 12.51 6.20
CA GLU A 25 -1.41 12.27 7.38
C GLU A 25 -1.67 10.78 7.70
N GLY A 26 -0.68 9.93 7.44
CA GLY A 26 -0.74 8.51 7.84
C GLY A 26 -1.72 7.70 7.00
N GLN A 27 -1.92 8.07 5.75
CA GLN A 27 -2.73 7.33 4.79
C GLN A 27 -1.85 6.50 3.86
N LEU A 28 -2.28 5.28 3.55
CA LEU A 28 -1.67 4.43 2.54
C LEU A 28 -2.76 3.91 1.60
N SER A 29 -2.81 4.48 0.40
CA SER A 29 -3.78 4.05 -0.62
C SER A 29 -3.28 2.79 -1.32
N VAL A 30 -4.17 1.83 -1.56
CA VAL A 30 -3.88 0.61 -2.31
C VAL A 30 -4.57 0.69 -3.67
N TYR A 31 -3.82 0.39 -4.72
CA TYR A 31 -4.28 0.44 -6.10
C TYR A 31 -4.12 -0.90 -6.79
N ASP A 32 -5.13 -1.26 -7.57
CA ASP A 32 -5.04 -2.24 -8.64
C ASP A 32 -4.35 -1.60 -9.85
N LEU A 33 -3.25 -2.19 -10.31
CA LEU A 33 -2.44 -1.70 -11.42
C LEU A 33 -2.94 -2.15 -12.81
N GLU A 34 -3.80 -3.17 -12.89
CA GLU A 34 -4.48 -3.56 -14.12
C GLU A 34 -5.61 -2.59 -14.46
N THR A 35 -6.42 -2.23 -13.46
CA THR A 35 -7.59 -1.35 -13.66
C THR A 35 -7.30 0.12 -13.35
N GLY A 36 -6.27 0.41 -12.55
CA GLY A 36 -5.93 1.75 -12.08
C GLY A 36 -6.82 2.24 -10.93
N ARG A 37 -7.67 1.39 -10.36
CA ARG A 37 -8.62 1.77 -9.31
C ARG A 37 -7.98 1.70 -7.93
N LYS A 38 -8.34 2.64 -7.05
CA LYS A 38 -8.06 2.53 -5.62
C LYS A 38 -8.95 1.42 -5.06
N THR A 39 -8.35 0.34 -4.56
CA THR A 39 -9.08 -0.80 -3.98
C THR A 39 -9.26 -0.66 -2.48
N ASP A 40 -8.33 0.02 -1.81
CA ASP A 40 -8.39 0.22 -0.36
C ASP A 40 -7.65 1.48 0.10
N GLU A 41 -7.84 1.84 1.35
CA GLU A 41 -7.10 2.89 2.05
C GLU A 41 -6.88 2.52 3.51
N LEU A 42 -5.61 2.44 3.90
CA LEU A 42 -5.22 2.14 5.27
C LEU A 42 -4.93 3.47 5.98
N GLN A 43 -5.57 3.66 7.13
CA GLN A 43 -5.38 4.83 7.98
C GLN A 43 -4.61 4.44 9.25
N PHE A 44 -3.58 5.20 9.56
CA PHE A 44 -2.75 5.03 10.75
C PHE A 44 -2.86 6.26 11.66
N SER A 45 -2.58 6.08 12.95
CA SER A 45 -2.52 7.17 13.94
C SER A 45 -1.27 8.03 13.83
N SER A 46 -0.29 7.58 13.05
CA SER A 46 0.99 8.24 12.81
C SER A 46 1.37 8.11 11.33
N ALA A 47 2.25 9.00 10.85
CA ALA A 47 2.68 8.99 9.46
C ALA A 47 3.32 7.64 9.08
N VAL A 48 3.11 7.19 7.84
CA VAL A 48 3.83 6.02 7.33
C VAL A 48 5.29 6.42 7.11
N ALA A 49 6.21 5.66 7.72
CA ALA A 49 7.64 5.84 7.56
C ALA A 49 8.23 4.88 6.52
N TYR A 50 7.60 3.71 6.34
CA TYR A 50 8.04 2.71 5.38
C TYR A 50 6.94 1.72 5.04
N ALA A 51 6.79 1.36 3.77
CA ALA A 51 5.93 0.28 3.32
C ALA A 51 6.65 -0.63 2.31
N VAL A 52 6.49 -1.95 2.44
CA VAL A 52 7.10 -2.93 1.52
C VAL A 52 6.25 -4.20 1.39
N PHE A 53 6.11 -4.68 0.16
CA PHE A 53 5.54 -5.99 -0.10
C PHE A 53 6.57 -7.10 0.15
N GLY A 54 6.14 -8.18 0.78
CA GLY A 54 6.94 -9.40 0.88
C GLY A 54 7.28 -9.93 -0.51
N ARG A 55 8.42 -10.62 -0.64
CA ARG A 55 8.87 -11.19 -1.93
C ARG A 55 7.87 -12.19 -2.52
N ASP A 56 7.08 -12.84 -1.68
CA ASP A 56 6.00 -13.74 -2.08
C ASP A 56 4.71 -13.01 -2.51
N GLY A 57 4.62 -11.70 -2.27
CA GLY A 57 3.45 -10.87 -2.52
C GLY A 57 2.22 -11.19 -1.70
N LYS A 58 2.37 -11.95 -0.60
CA LYS A 58 1.25 -12.32 0.29
C LYS A 58 1.02 -11.30 1.39
N LYS A 59 2.08 -10.60 1.80
CA LYS A 59 2.06 -9.64 2.90
C LYS A 59 2.51 -8.25 2.46
N LEU A 60 1.90 -7.24 3.06
CA LEU A 60 2.37 -5.86 3.07
C LEU A 60 2.80 -5.51 4.49
N PHE A 61 4.08 -5.18 4.66
CA PHE A 61 4.62 -4.63 5.89
C PHE A 61 4.53 -3.10 5.84
N VAL A 62 4.10 -2.50 6.94
CA VAL A 62 4.04 -1.04 7.12
C VAL A 62 4.65 -0.70 8.48
N LEU A 63 5.53 0.31 8.52
CA LEU A 63 6.08 0.89 9.74
C LEU A 63 5.67 2.36 9.80
N THR A 64 5.11 2.78 10.93
CA THR A 64 4.75 4.17 11.19
C THR A 64 5.89 4.93 11.88
N ALA A 65 5.85 6.25 11.85
CA ALA A 65 6.86 7.12 12.44
C ALA A 65 6.92 7.01 13.98
N ASP A 66 5.85 6.55 14.62
CA ASP A 66 5.82 6.21 16.05
C ASP A 66 6.32 4.78 16.36
N GLN A 67 6.95 4.13 15.38
CA GLN A 67 7.57 2.80 15.48
C GLN A 67 6.57 1.64 15.69
N THR A 68 5.30 1.85 15.37
CA THR A 68 4.32 0.76 15.30
C THR A 68 4.41 0.08 13.93
N TYR A 69 4.46 -1.25 13.91
CA TYR A 69 4.41 -1.99 12.66
C TYR A 69 3.06 -2.69 12.47
N TYR A 70 2.69 -2.87 11.22
CA TYR A 70 1.50 -3.58 10.78
C TYR A 70 1.86 -4.57 9.68
N LEU A 71 1.13 -5.67 9.63
CA LEU A 71 1.28 -6.68 8.58
C LEU A 71 -0.10 -7.05 8.03
N PHE A 72 -0.31 -6.73 6.75
CA PHE A 72 -1.58 -6.97 6.08
C PHE A 72 -1.48 -8.15 5.11
N ASN A 73 -2.57 -8.90 4.97
CA ASN A 73 -2.73 -9.86 3.87
C ASN A 73 -3.09 -9.10 2.60
N VAL A 74 -2.31 -9.30 1.53
CA VAL A 74 -2.54 -8.62 0.25
C VAL A 74 -3.88 -9.05 -0.38
N ASP A 75 -4.30 -10.30 -0.17
CA ASP A 75 -5.60 -10.78 -0.65
C ASP A 75 -6.79 -9.95 -0.16
N GLY A 76 -6.70 -9.42 1.08
CA GLY A 76 -7.75 -8.58 1.66
C GLY A 76 -7.72 -7.13 1.19
N LEU A 77 -6.61 -6.68 0.57
CA LEU A 77 -6.43 -5.31 0.09
C LEU A 77 -6.68 -5.17 -1.42
N ALA A 78 -6.49 -6.26 -2.17
CA ALA A 78 -6.44 -6.26 -3.63
C ALA A 78 -7.78 -6.59 -4.29
N LEU A 79 -8.78 -7.05 -3.52
CA LEU A 79 -10.03 -7.57 -4.06
C LEU A 79 -11.22 -7.15 -3.18
N LYS A 80 -11.95 -6.14 -3.66
CA LYS A 80 -13.37 -5.93 -3.36
C LYS A 80 -14.14 -5.86 -4.66
#